data_AF-A0A9R1JTY7-F1
#
_entry.id   AF-A0A9R1JTY7-F1
#
_cell.length_a   1.000
_cell.length_b   1.000
_cell.length_c   1.000
_cell.angle_alpha   90.00
_cell.angle_beta   90.00
_cell.angle_gamma   90.00
#
_symmetry.space_group_name_H-M   'P 1'
#
loop_
_entity.id
_entity.type
_entity.pdbx_description
1 polymer ?
#
loop_
_entity_poly.entity_id
_entity_poly.type
_entity_poly.pdbx_seq_one_letter_code
_entity_poly.pdbx_strand_id
1 'polypeptide(L)'
;MALEGPAERRDEGQQGGMANGNGVAPPPSRMAGRPLGAAAYSDRRLRLNPNTEHKPQDYTDVRGEYAPAVYSALERHLPPSLLEADRDVKLHFMRDILARYWPHGERNKVHRHKEYRQKIVHLYKPLHQELYSMHPSAFFLPTFLEAVRTNTEESIASIMTEPIAGVFSFAMLQPNFCDMLLEEVENFEKWVHAMKFKIMRPNTMNKYGAVLDDFGLEAMLNQFMEEFIAPISKVFYPEVGGGTLDSHHAFVVEYGKDRDVELGFHVDDSEVTLNVCLGKQFSGGELYFRGIRCENHVNSETQHEEMYDYSHVPGRAVLHRGRHRHGARPTSSGLRMNLLLWCRS
;
A
#
# COMPACT_ATOMS: atom_id res chain seq x y z
N MET A 1 -56.26 13.83 -23.74
CA MET A 1 -57.26 14.78 -23.17
C MET A 1 -56.76 15.16 -21.81
N ALA A 2 -56.79 16.46 -21.56
CA ALA A 2 -56.15 17.16 -20.47
C ALA A 2 -57.09 17.36 -19.27
N LEU A 3 -56.51 18.02 -18.27
CA LEU A 3 -57.09 18.75 -17.12
C LEU A 3 -57.30 17.92 -15.84
N GLU A 4 -56.97 18.36 -14.63
CA GLU A 4 -56.07 19.38 -14.03
C GLU A 4 -56.59 19.59 -12.60
N GLY A 5 -55.69 19.54 -11.59
CA GLY A 5 -55.64 20.42 -10.40
C GLY A 5 -56.84 20.53 -9.43
N PRO A 6 -56.70 21.20 -8.26
CA PRO A 6 -55.59 22.05 -7.77
C PRO A 6 -54.90 21.46 -6.50
N ALA A 7 -53.64 21.70 -6.13
CA ALA A 7 -52.75 22.88 -6.07
C ALA A 7 -52.93 23.76 -4.81
N GLU A 8 -51.92 23.75 -3.92
CA GLU A 8 -51.33 24.88 -3.15
C GLU A 8 -50.13 24.31 -2.35
N ARG A 9 -48.84 24.62 -2.55
CA ARG A 9 -48.01 25.84 -2.75
C ARG A 9 -47.22 26.22 -1.49
N ARG A 10 -45.89 26.24 -1.65
CA ARG A 10 -44.91 27.26 -1.24
C ARG A 10 -43.56 26.84 -1.86
N ASP A 11 -43.19 27.33 -3.05
CA ASP A 11 -42.43 28.57 -3.34
C ASP A 11 -41.19 28.77 -2.45
N GLU A 12 -40.01 29.15 -2.92
CA GLU A 12 -39.25 29.08 -4.19
C GLU A 12 -37.93 29.81 -3.85
N GLY A 13 -36.82 29.51 -4.53
CA GLY A 13 -35.56 30.26 -4.33
C GLY A 13 -34.34 29.61 -4.95
N GLN A 14 -34.18 29.84 -6.25
CA GLN A 14 -33.12 29.34 -7.13
C GLN A 14 -31.76 30.06 -7.00
N GLN A 15 -30.72 29.28 -7.33
CA GLN A 15 -29.47 29.63 -8.04
C GLN A 15 -28.37 30.46 -7.37
N GLY A 16 -27.15 29.92 -7.44
CA GLY A 16 -25.94 30.71 -7.66
C GLY A 16 -24.65 30.16 -7.04
N GLY A 17 -23.69 29.79 -7.89
CA GLY A 17 -22.28 30.15 -7.63
C GLY A 17 -21.32 29.03 -7.19
N MET A 18 -20.51 28.56 -8.14
CA MET A 18 -19.16 28.08 -7.86
C MET A 18 -18.34 29.17 -7.15
N ALA A 19 -17.77 28.85 -5.99
CA ALA A 19 -16.51 29.43 -5.47
C ALA A 19 -16.18 28.78 -4.11
N ASN A 20 -15.16 27.92 -4.06
CA ASN A 20 -14.46 27.68 -2.80
C ASN A 20 -13.04 28.23 -2.96
N GLY A 21 -12.93 29.53 -2.74
CA GLY A 21 -11.66 30.20 -2.54
C GLY A 21 -11.13 29.88 -1.15
N ASN A 22 -10.01 29.16 -1.07
CA ASN A 22 -9.22 29.13 0.16
C ASN A 22 -8.44 30.44 0.25
N GLY A 23 -9.08 31.42 0.88
CA GLY A 23 -8.48 32.69 1.26
C GLY A 23 -7.27 32.47 2.15
N VAL A 24 -6.14 33.01 1.70
CA VAL A 24 -4.92 33.20 2.47
C VAL A 24 -5.25 34.18 3.61
N ALA A 25 -5.16 33.71 4.85
CA ALA A 25 -5.30 34.57 6.02
C ALA A 25 -4.16 35.62 6.03
N PRO A 26 -4.44 36.91 6.27
CA PRO A 26 -3.40 37.92 6.39
C PRO A 26 -2.57 37.69 7.66
N PRO A 27 -1.28 38.08 7.68
CA PRO A 27 -0.44 37.88 8.85
C PRO A 27 -0.96 38.75 10.01
N PRO A 28 -0.91 38.27 11.26
CA PRO A 28 -1.35 39.05 12.39
C PRO A 28 -0.43 40.28 12.57
N SER A 29 -1.09 41.42 12.77
CA SER A 29 -0.52 42.72 13.07
C SER A 29 0.36 42.66 14.33
N ARG A 30 1.55 43.28 14.24
CA ARG A 30 2.44 43.52 15.38
C ARG A 30 1.72 44.40 16.40
N MET A 31 1.22 43.81 17.48
CA MET A 31 0.93 44.54 18.72
C MET A 31 2.04 44.26 19.73
N ALA A 32 2.63 45.36 20.21
CA ALA A 32 3.62 45.39 21.27
C ALA A 32 2.97 44.97 22.60
N GLY A 33 3.58 43.99 23.26
CA GLY A 33 3.13 43.49 24.56
C GLY A 33 3.65 42.09 24.78
N ARG A 34 4.95 41.96 25.08
CA ARG A 34 5.61 40.70 25.45
C ARG A 34 5.00 40.18 26.76
N PRO A 35 4.36 39.00 26.82
CA PRO A 35 4.31 38.24 28.06
C PRO A 35 5.68 37.56 28.23
N LEU A 36 6.27 37.70 29.41
CA LEU A 36 7.45 36.93 29.83
C LEU A 36 7.08 35.43 29.83
N GLY A 37 7.24 34.75 28.69
CA GLY A 37 6.94 33.32 28.57
C GLY A 37 7.66 32.59 27.42
N ALA A 38 8.35 33.31 26.52
CA ALA A 38 8.99 32.71 25.35
C ALA A 38 10.34 32.02 25.63
N ALA A 39 10.92 32.18 26.83
CA ALA A 39 12.23 31.61 27.17
C ALA A 39 12.18 30.18 27.75
N ALA A 40 10.99 29.68 28.14
CA ALA A 40 10.86 28.38 28.81
C ALA A 40 10.66 27.18 27.85
N TYR A 41 10.36 27.44 26.57
CA TYR A 41 10.08 26.38 25.58
C TYR A 41 11.22 26.11 24.59
N SER A 42 12.25 26.96 24.55
CA SER A 42 13.44 26.75 23.71
C SER A 42 14.32 25.60 24.20
N ASP A 43 14.26 25.26 25.49
CA ASP A 43 15.14 24.29 26.16
C ASP A 43 14.59 22.85 26.14
N ARG A 44 13.49 22.62 25.41
CA ARG A 44 12.77 21.33 25.33
C ARG A 44 12.65 20.81 23.90
N ARG A 45 13.62 21.14 23.04
CA ARG A 45 13.72 20.60 21.68
C ARG A 45 14.87 19.61 21.58
N LEU A 46 14.65 18.56 20.80
CA LEU A 46 15.72 17.65 20.43
C LEU A 46 16.79 18.39 19.64
N ARG A 47 18.04 18.01 19.87
CA ARG A 47 19.19 18.41 19.07
C ARG A 47 19.11 17.74 17.71
N LEU A 48 19.44 18.49 16.66
CA LEU A 48 19.51 17.96 15.29
C LEU A 48 20.54 16.83 15.19
N ASN A 49 21.73 17.02 15.78
CA ASN A 49 22.81 16.05 15.77
C ASN A 49 22.89 15.32 17.13
N PRO A 50 23.12 14.00 17.13
CA PRO A 50 23.28 13.24 18.35
C PRO A 50 24.56 13.66 19.08
N ASN A 51 24.53 13.60 20.41
CA ASN A 51 25.74 13.66 21.22
C ASN A 51 26.42 12.28 21.20
N THR A 52 27.49 12.15 20.41
CA THR A 52 28.25 10.89 20.26
C THR A 52 29.09 10.54 21.48
N GLU A 53 29.40 11.53 22.33
CA GLU A 53 30.16 11.31 23.56
C GLU A 53 29.24 10.87 24.72
N HIS A 54 27.93 11.16 24.62
CA HIS A 54 26.96 10.73 25.62
C HIS A 54 26.69 9.23 25.55
N LYS A 55 26.79 8.55 26.70
CA LYS A 55 26.38 7.16 26.86
C LYS A 55 24.94 7.13 27.38
N PRO A 56 23.97 6.69 26.55
CA PRO A 56 22.59 6.56 26.99
C PRO A 56 22.47 5.61 28.17
N GLN A 57 21.46 5.84 29.00
CA GLN A 57 21.14 4.93 30.09
C GLN A 57 20.54 3.62 29.54
N ASP A 58 20.58 2.58 30.35
CA ASP A 58 19.92 1.33 30.02
C ASP A 58 18.40 1.52 30.09
N TYR A 59 17.70 1.01 29.09
CA TYR A 59 16.24 1.02 28.98
C TYR A 59 15.67 -0.38 28.73
N THR A 60 16.45 -1.45 28.92
CA THR A 60 16.01 -2.84 28.70
C THR A 60 14.92 -3.28 29.70
N ASP A 61 14.93 -2.72 30.90
CA ASP A 61 13.91 -2.89 31.94
C ASP A 61 12.60 -2.14 31.64
N VAL A 62 12.62 -1.16 30.73
CA VAL A 62 11.44 -0.40 30.36
C VAL A 62 10.48 -1.32 29.61
N ARG A 63 9.59 -1.93 30.38
CA ARG A 63 8.40 -2.59 29.84
C ARG A 63 7.53 -1.51 29.22
N GLY A 64 7.36 -1.57 27.92
CA GLY A 64 6.67 -0.52 27.19
C GLY A 64 6.62 -0.78 25.70
N GLU A 65 6.05 0.20 25.01
CA GLU A 65 5.58 0.07 23.63
C GLU A 65 6.67 0.36 22.58
N TYR A 66 7.85 0.84 23.00
CA TYR A 66 8.99 1.16 22.12
C TYR A 66 10.19 0.29 22.47
N ALA A 67 10.93 -0.14 21.45
CA ALA A 67 12.16 -0.91 21.66
C ALA A 67 13.16 -0.07 22.49
N PRO A 68 13.89 -0.68 23.44
CA PRO A 68 14.90 0.00 24.25
C PRO A 68 15.90 0.83 23.41
N ALA A 69 16.25 0.33 22.22
CA ALA A 69 17.14 1.00 21.27
C ALA A 69 16.63 2.38 20.83
N VAL A 70 15.31 2.58 20.73
CA VAL A 70 14.70 3.88 20.38
C VAL A 70 14.95 4.89 21.49
N TYR A 71 14.78 4.49 22.75
CA TYR A 71 15.08 5.37 23.89
C TYR A 71 16.56 5.68 23.98
N SER A 72 17.44 4.69 23.80
CA SER A 72 18.89 4.92 23.80
C SER A 72 19.32 5.85 22.66
N ALA A 73 18.73 5.72 21.47
CA ALA A 73 19.01 6.63 20.35
C ALA A 73 18.51 8.05 20.63
N LEU A 74 17.25 8.17 21.08
CA LEU A 74 16.60 9.45 21.36
C LEU A 74 17.27 10.21 22.51
N GLU A 75 17.80 9.51 23.52
CA GLU A 75 18.52 10.14 24.62
C GLU A 75 19.72 10.95 24.11
N ARG A 76 20.45 10.46 23.10
CA ARG A 76 21.59 11.19 22.52
C ARG A 76 21.19 12.52 21.88
N HIS A 77 19.93 12.69 21.53
CA HIS A 77 19.39 13.91 20.95
C HIS A 77 18.78 14.85 22.00
N LEU A 78 18.78 14.50 23.29
CA LEU A 78 18.27 15.41 24.32
C LEU A 78 19.15 16.67 24.44
N PRO A 79 18.56 17.82 24.79
CA PRO A 79 19.32 19.03 25.09
C PRO A 79 20.19 18.81 26.33
N PRO A 80 21.32 19.54 26.49
CA PRO A 80 22.24 19.37 27.62
C PRO A 80 21.56 19.42 28.99
N SER A 81 20.55 20.28 29.14
CA SER A 81 19.73 20.42 30.36
C SER A 81 18.98 19.14 30.75
N LEU A 82 18.61 18.29 29.79
CA LEU A 82 17.94 17.02 30.02
C LEU A 82 18.89 15.82 30.03
N LEU A 83 20.08 15.91 29.42
CA LEU A 83 21.09 14.85 29.49
C LEU A 83 21.60 14.62 30.91
N GLU A 84 21.68 15.68 31.70
CA GLU A 84 22.07 15.65 33.11
C GLU A 84 20.90 15.34 34.06
N ALA A 85 19.68 15.22 33.54
CA ALA A 85 18.49 14.95 34.35
C ALA A 85 18.40 13.47 34.77
N ASP A 86 17.53 13.20 35.74
CA ASP A 86 17.25 11.83 36.14
C ASP A 86 16.62 11.01 35.01
N ARG A 87 16.87 9.70 35.06
CA ARG A 87 16.41 8.73 34.07
C ARG A 87 14.89 8.81 33.83
N ASP A 88 14.12 8.95 34.89
CA ASP A 88 12.65 8.99 34.80
C ASP A 88 12.16 10.26 34.10
N VAL A 89 12.86 11.39 34.30
CA VAL A 89 12.57 12.67 33.64
C VAL A 89 12.86 12.57 32.15
N LYS A 90 14.02 11.99 31.79
CA LYS A 90 14.39 11.70 30.40
C LYS A 90 13.36 10.78 29.75
N LEU A 91 13.02 9.67 30.42
CA LEU A 91 12.08 8.67 29.91
C LEU A 91 10.69 9.28 29.68
N HIS A 92 10.19 10.09 30.61
CA HIS A 92 8.92 10.79 30.47
C HIS A 92 8.94 11.75 29.28
N PHE A 93 9.98 12.59 29.17
CA PHE A 93 10.13 13.52 28.05
C PHE A 93 10.23 12.81 26.68
N MET A 94 11.00 11.72 26.62
CA MET A 94 11.11 10.89 25.42
C MET A 94 9.78 10.24 25.05
N ARG A 95 9.01 9.74 26.04
CA ARG A 95 7.66 9.20 25.80
C ARG A 95 6.70 10.26 25.25
N ASP A 96 6.73 11.47 25.79
CA ASP A 96 5.89 12.59 25.30
C ASP A 96 6.23 13.00 23.87
N ILE A 97 7.50 12.90 23.48
CA ILE A 97 7.90 13.06 22.07
C ILE A 97 7.33 11.92 21.25
N LEU A 98 7.65 10.68 21.60
CA LEU A 98 7.26 9.51 20.80
C LEU A 98 5.74 9.38 20.65
N ALA A 99 4.96 9.74 21.67
CA ALA A 99 3.49 9.71 21.63
C ALA A 99 2.89 10.71 20.63
N ARG A 100 3.61 11.79 20.27
CA ARG A 100 3.17 12.76 19.25
C ARG A 100 3.40 12.27 17.83
N TYR A 101 4.42 11.45 17.61
CA TYR A 101 4.77 10.91 16.30
C TYR A 101 4.19 9.51 16.05
N TRP A 102 3.81 8.81 17.11
CA TRP A 102 3.21 7.47 17.03
C TRP A 102 2.06 7.36 18.05
N PRO A 103 0.87 7.88 17.71
CA PRO A 103 -0.26 7.99 18.65
C PRO A 103 -0.77 6.62 19.13
N HIS A 104 -1.47 6.61 20.28
CA HIS A 104 -2.01 5.38 20.87
C HIS A 104 -2.98 4.61 19.95
N GLY A 105 -3.75 5.32 19.12
CA GLY A 105 -4.69 4.70 18.20
C GLY A 105 -4.01 3.86 17.11
N GLU A 106 -2.92 4.38 16.53
CA GLU A 106 -2.13 3.68 15.49
C GLU A 106 -1.37 2.50 16.08
N ARG A 107 -0.81 2.66 17.29
CA ARG A 107 -0.22 1.58 18.08
C ARG A 107 -1.14 0.38 18.27
N ASN A 108 -2.36 0.65 18.75
CA ASN A 108 -3.35 -0.40 18.97
C ASN A 108 -3.76 -1.09 17.67
N LYS A 109 -3.69 -0.41 16.52
CA LYS A 109 -3.96 -1.04 15.23
C LYS A 109 -2.85 -2.03 14.88
N VAL A 110 -1.57 -1.62 14.98
CA VAL A 110 -0.43 -2.50 14.66
C VAL A 110 -0.37 -3.73 15.58
N HIS A 111 -0.54 -3.54 16.89
CA HIS A 111 -0.58 -4.68 17.82
C HIS A 111 -1.74 -5.63 17.53
N ARG A 112 -2.95 -5.11 17.30
CA ARG A 112 -4.11 -5.94 16.96
C ARG A 112 -3.94 -6.66 15.63
N HIS A 113 -3.33 -6.01 14.63
CA HIS A 113 -3.02 -6.64 13.35
C HIS A 113 -2.02 -7.78 13.53
N LYS A 114 -0.95 -7.58 14.32
CA LYS A 114 0.01 -8.63 14.66
C LYS A 114 -0.65 -9.82 15.36
N GLU A 115 -1.46 -9.57 16.39
CA GLU A 115 -2.21 -10.63 17.08
C GLU A 115 -3.17 -11.37 16.15
N TYR A 116 -3.84 -10.64 15.25
CA TYR A 116 -4.71 -11.22 14.24
C TYR A 116 -3.95 -12.14 13.28
N ARG A 117 -2.79 -11.71 12.75
CA ARG A 117 -1.95 -12.54 11.87
C ARG A 117 -1.43 -13.77 12.60
N GLN A 118 -0.95 -13.60 13.83
CA GLN A 118 -0.47 -14.71 14.66
C GLN A 118 -1.56 -15.77 14.92
N LYS A 119 -2.81 -15.34 15.16
CA LYS A 119 -3.94 -16.26 15.31
C LYS A 119 -4.21 -17.05 14.03
N ILE A 120 -4.17 -16.39 12.87
CA ILE A 120 -4.35 -17.07 11.58
C ILE A 120 -3.23 -18.09 11.37
N VAL A 121 -1.96 -17.67 11.45
CA VAL A 121 -0.80 -18.54 11.25
C VAL A 121 -0.81 -19.74 12.19
N HIS A 122 -1.35 -19.60 13.41
CA HIS A 122 -1.45 -20.70 14.36
C HIS A 122 -2.58 -21.70 14.05
N LEU A 123 -3.71 -21.22 13.50
CA LEU A 123 -4.93 -22.01 13.35
C LEU A 123 -5.16 -22.53 11.93
N TYR A 124 -4.70 -21.79 10.93
CA TYR A 124 -4.79 -22.14 9.53
C TYR A 124 -3.69 -23.14 9.17
N LYS A 125 -4.03 -24.14 8.37
CA LYS A 125 -3.09 -25.13 7.85
C LYS A 125 -2.93 -24.90 6.34
N PRO A 126 -1.73 -24.52 5.88
CA PRO A 126 -1.46 -24.37 4.45
C PRO A 126 -1.76 -25.64 3.67
N LEU A 127 -2.31 -25.49 2.46
CA LEU A 127 -2.47 -26.59 1.51
C LEU A 127 -1.16 -26.83 0.75
N HIS A 128 -0.50 -25.75 0.32
CA HIS A 128 0.74 -25.77 -0.45
C HIS A 128 1.88 -25.15 0.35
N GLN A 129 2.57 -25.96 1.16
CA GLN A 129 3.68 -25.47 2.01
C GLN A 129 4.82 -24.83 1.22
N GLU A 130 5.04 -25.27 -0.02
CA GLU A 130 6.05 -24.70 -0.91
C GLU A 130 5.83 -23.23 -1.25
N LEU A 131 4.60 -22.70 -1.18
CA LEU A 131 4.35 -21.27 -1.42
C LEU A 131 4.92 -20.33 -0.35
N TYR A 132 5.28 -20.88 0.82
CA TYR A 132 5.69 -20.09 1.99
C TYR A 132 7.20 -19.81 2.02
N SER A 133 7.94 -20.34 1.04
CA SER A 133 9.35 -20.05 0.80
C SER A 133 9.59 -19.77 -0.67
N MET A 134 10.56 -18.90 -0.97
CA MET A 134 10.88 -18.55 -2.35
C MET A 134 11.53 -19.74 -3.08
N HIS A 135 10.87 -20.23 -4.14
CA HIS A 135 11.40 -21.26 -5.03
C HIS A 135 11.39 -20.75 -6.49
N PRO A 136 12.38 -19.93 -6.89
CA PRO A 136 12.31 -19.17 -8.13
C PRO A 136 12.05 -20.02 -9.37
N SER A 137 12.74 -21.16 -9.52
CA SER A 137 12.58 -22.08 -10.65
C SER A 137 11.22 -22.79 -10.70
N ALA A 138 10.54 -22.93 -9.57
CA ALA A 138 9.19 -23.49 -9.50
C ALA A 138 8.11 -22.43 -9.75
N PHE A 139 8.41 -21.16 -9.44
CA PHE A 139 7.43 -20.07 -9.47
C PHE A 139 7.43 -19.31 -10.80
N PHE A 140 8.61 -19.13 -11.39
CA PHE A 140 8.81 -18.24 -12.53
C PHE A 140 9.19 -18.99 -13.80
N LEU A 141 8.82 -18.42 -14.95
CA LEU A 141 9.24 -18.90 -16.25
C LEU A 141 10.77 -18.79 -16.38
N PRO A 142 11.46 -19.74 -17.03
CA PRO A 142 12.92 -19.69 -17.18
C PRO A 142 13.40 -18.43 -17.90
N THR A 143 12.63 -17.95 -18.89
CA THR A 143 12.92 -16.72 -19.62
C THR A 143 12.86 -15.48 -18.72
N PHE A 144 11.90 -15.43 -17.80
CA PHE A 144 11.80 -14.35 -16.82
C PHE A 144 12.97 -14.38 -15.84
N LEU A 145 13.27 -15.56 -15.29
CA LEU A 145 14.38 -15.74 -14.35
C LEU A 145 15.71 -15.32 -14.96
N GLU A 146 15.97 -15.71 -16.21
CA GLU A 146 17.24 -15.40 -16.84
C GLU A 146 17.42 -13.90 -17.09
N ALA A 147 16.36 -13.21 -17.51
CA ALA A 147 16.36 -11.77 -17.67
C ALA A 147 16.65 -11.05 -16.35
N VAL A 148 15.93 -11.39 -15.27
CA VAL A 148 16.14 -10.76 -13.96
C VAL A 148 17.51 -11.10 -13.37
N ARG A 149 17.99 -12.34 -13.54
CA ARG A 149 19.31 -12.78 -13.06
C ARG A 149 20.46 -12.08 -13.77
N THR A 150 20.31 -11.85 -15.08
CA THR A 150 21.29 -11.09 -15.87
C THR A 150 21.34 -9.63 -15.40
N ASN A 151 20.19 -9.09 -15.00
CA ASN A 151 20.05 -7.80 -14.33
C ASN A 151 20.68 -6.61 -15.08
N THR A 152 20.56 -6.63 -16.41
CA THR A 152 20.85 -5.46 -17.26
C THR A 152 19.56 -4.91 -17.86
N GLU A 153 19.55 -3.63 -18.20
CA GLU A 153 18.42 -2.98 -18.84
C GLU A 153 18.00 -3.71 -20.12
N GLU A 154 18.95 -4.14 -20.95
CA GLU A 154 18.67 -4.86 -22.20
C GLU A 154 18.04 -6.23 -21.93
N SER A 155 18.57 -6.96 -20.95
CA SER A 155 18.07 -8.30 -20.59
C SER A 155 16.65 -8.23 -20.06
N ILE A 156 16.34 -7.25 -19.19
CA ILE A 156 15.01 -7.05 -18.64
C ILE A 156 14.06 -6.53 -19.73
N ALA A 157 14.47 -5.54 -20.54
CA ALA A 157 13.65 -5.01 -21.62
C ALA A 157 13.29 -6.07 -22.68
N SER A 158 14.17 -7.06 -22.89
CA SER A 158 13.94 -8.11 -23.89
C SER A 158 12.68 -8.98 -23.65
N ILE A 159 12.21 -9.06 -22.40
CA ILE A 159 11.01 -9.84 -22.03
C ILE A 159 9.75 -8.98 -21.88
N MET A 160 9.88 -7.65 -22.05
CA MET A 160 8.83 -6.68 -21.79
C MET A 160 8.10 -6.31 -23.08
N THR A 161 6.81 -6.01 -22.94
CA THR A 161 6.03 -5.30 -23.96
C THR A 161 5.44 -4.06 -23.31
N GLU A 162 5.65 -2.89 -23.89
CA GLU A 162 5.07 -1.63 -23.42
C GLU A 162 3.89 -1.24 -24.32
N PRO A 163 2.66 -1.70 -24.04
CA PRO A 163 1.50 -1.37 -24.86
C PRO A 163 1.13 0.12 -24.85
N ILE A 164 1.40 0.80 -23.74
CA ILE A 164 1.26 2.24 -23.56
C ILE A 164 2.35 2.73 -22.62
N ALA A 165 2.77 3.99 -22.80
CA ALA A 165 3.86 4.58 -22.03
C ALA A 165 3.72 4.35 -20.52
N GLY A 166 4.74 3.74 -19.92
CA GLY A 166 4.85 3.46 -18.49
C GLY A 166 4.01 2.26 -17.99
N VAL A 167 3.41 1.47 -18.89
CA VAL A 167 2.72 0.21 -18.55
C VAL A 167 3.44 -0.92 -19.28
N PHE A 168 4.02 -1.85 -18.52
CA PHE A 168 4.75 -2.99 -19.07
C PHE A 168 3.98 -4.29 -18.83
N SER A 169 3.98 -5.18 -19.82
CA SER A 169 3.35 -6.50 -19.77
C SER A 169 4.36 -7.58 -20.14
N PHE A 170 4.43 -8.64 -19.34
CA PHE A 170 5.42 -9.71 -19.52
C PHE A 170 4.90 -11.05 -18.99
N ALA A 171 5.38 -12.15 -19.57
CA ALA A 171 5.10 -13.49 -19.06
C ALA A 171 6.06 -13.80 -17.92
N MET A 172 5.52 -14.27 -16.80
CA MET A 172 6.27 -14.30 -15.55
C MET A 172 6.10 -15.60 -14.78
N LEU A 173 4.87 -16.00 -14.49
CA LEU A 173 4.59 -17.11 -13.58
C LEU A 173 4.46 -18.44 -14.33
N GLN A 174 4.93 -19.51 -13.68
CA GLN A 174 4.64 -20.88 -14.09
C GLN A 174 3.14 -21.16 -13.91
N PRO A 175 2.49 -21.90 -14.83
CA PRO A 175 1.09 -22.29 -14.67
C PRO A 175 0.82 -23.04 -13.36
N ASN A 176 1.77 -23.91 -12.94
CA ASN A 176 1.66 -24.65 -11.68
C ASN A 176 1.64 -23.73 -10.45
N PHE A 177 2.44 -22.66 -10.46
CA PHE A 177 2.41 -21.67 -9.39
C PHE A 177 1.08 -20.93 -9.33
N CYS A 178 0.52 -20.55 -10.48
CA CYS A 178 -0.80 -19.94 -10.53
C CYS A 178 -1.86 -20.88 -9.91
N ASP A 179 -1.83 -22.17 -10.26
CA ASP A 179 -2.76 -23.16 -9.70
C ASP A 179 -2.61 -23.31 -8.19
N MET A 180 -1.38 -23.49 -7.69
CA MET A 180 -1.14 -23.61 -6.25
C MET A 180 -1.60 -22.37 -5.49
N LEU A 181 -1.32 -21.17 -5.99
CA LEU A 181 -1.73 -19.94 -5.31
C LEU A 181 -3.26 -19.78 -5.30
N LEU A 182 -3.95 -20.14 -6.40
CA LEU A 182 -5.40 -20.16 -6.45
C LEU A 182 -5.99 -21.14 -5.42
N GLU A 183 -5.50 -22.38 -5.42
CA GLU A 183 -5.94 -23.42 -4.50
C GLU A 183 -5.69 -23.05 -3.03
N GLU A 184 -4.56 -22.41 -2.73
CA GLU A 184 -4.22 -21.94 -1.40
C GLU A 184 -5.17 -20.83 -0.93
N VAL A 185 -5.47 -19.84 -1.78
CA VAL A 185 -6.44 -18.77 -1.46
C VAL A 185 -7.84 -19.36 -1.25
N GLU A 186 -8.28 -20.29 -2.12
CA GLU A 186 -9.56 -20.97 -1.93
C GLU A 186 -9.61 -21.78 -0.63
N ASN A 187 -8.52 -22.49 -0.29
CA ASN A 187 -8.42 -23.25 0.95
C ASN A 187 -8.50 -22.32 2.17
N PHE A 188 -7.82 -21.18 2.11
CA PHE A 188 -7.89 -20.14 3.12
C PHE A 188 -9.32 -19.61 3.28
N GLU A 189 -10.01 -19.25 2.18
CA GLU A 189 -11.39 -18.77 2.25
C GLU A 189 -12.36 -19.83 2.83
N LYS A 190 -12.21 -21.10 2.43
CA LYS A 190 -12.99 -22.23 2.97
C LYS A 190 -12.78 -22.36 4.49
N TRP A 191 -11.53 -22.27 4.95
CA TRP A 191 -11.19 -22.29 6.36
C TRP A 191 -11.79 -21.08 7.13
N VAL A 192 -11.70 -19.88 6.57
CA VAL A 192 -12.28 -18.65 7.16
C VAL A 192 -13.79 -18.82 7.37
N HIS A 193 -14.49 -19.33 6.35
CA HIS A 193 -15.93 -19.58 6.44
C HIS A 193 -16.26 -20.66 7.48
N ALA A 194 -15.54 -21.79 7.48
CA ALA A 194 -15.75 -22.88 8.42
C ALA A 194 -15.52 -22.46 9.88
N MET A 195 -14.48 -21.67 10.14
CA MET A 195 -14.15 -21.14 11.47
C MET A 195 -14.97 -19.92 11.86
N LYS A 196 -15.79 -19.38 10.94
CA LYS A 196 -16.47 -18.07 11.09
C LYS A 196 -15.49 -16.97 11.51
N PHE A 197 -14.28 -17.04 10.98
CA PHE A 197 -13.21 -16.10 11.30
C PHE A 197 -13.45 -14.81 10.54
N LYS A 198 -13.21 -13.65 11.16
CA LYS A 198 -13.31 -12.36 10.47
C LYS A 198 -11.93 -11.97 9.96
N ILE A 199 -11.77 -11.93 8.64
CA ILE A 199 -10.53 -11.48 7.98
C ILE A 199 -10.61 -10.02 7.54
N MET A 200 -9.45 -9.41 7.35
CA MET A 200 -9.32 -8.15 6.64
C MET A 200 -9.44 -8.39 5.14
N ARG A 201 -10.08 -7.45 4.44
CA ARG A 201 -10.26 -7.51 2.99
C ARG A 201 -9.09 -6.84 2.28
N PRO A 202 -8.83 -7.20 1.00
CA PRO A 202 -7.63 -6.78 0.29
C PRO A 202 -7.37 -5.27 0.32
N ASN A 203 -8.42 -4.47 0.12
CA ASN A 203 -8.40 -3.02 0.22
C ASN A 203 -9.81 -2.49 0.50
N THR A 204 -9.99 -1.17 0.50
CA THR A 204 -11.28 -0.53 0.77
C THR A 204 -12.30 -0.65 -0.38
N MET A 205 -11.85 -1.03 -1.57
CA MET A 205 -12.67 -1.11 -2.79
C MET A 205 -13.06 -2.55 -3.15
N ASN A 206 -12.32 -3.56 -2.68
CA ASN A 206 -12.56 -4.97 -2.94
C ASN A 206 -13.19 -5.69 -1.74
N LYS A 207 -14.28 -6.42 -1.99
CA LYS A 207 -15.00 -7.19 -0.98
C LYS A 207 -14.52 -8.63 -0.90
N TYR A 208 -13.93 -9.15 -1.97
CA TYR A 208 -13.53 -10.55 -2.10
C TYR A 208 -12.04 -10.71 -2.40
N GLY A 209 -11.50 -11.86 -1.99
CA GLY A 209 -10.07 -12.13 -1.96
C GLY A 209 -9.45 -11.96 -0.57
N ALA A 210 -8.12 -12.09 -0.52
CA ALA A 210 -7.34 -12.21 0.71
C ALA A 210 -6.00 -11.46 0.64
N VAL A 211 -5.56 -10.94 1.79
CA VAL A 211 -4.20 -10.41 1.98
C VAL A 211 -3.26 -11.56 2.27
N LEU A 212 -2.21 -11.74 1.47
CA LEU A 212 -1.37 -12.95 1.51
C LEU A 212 -0.48 -13.00 2.75
N ASP A 213 -0.03 -11.85 3.21
CA ASP A 213 0.77 -11.72 4.42
C ASP A 213 0.00 -12.19 5.66
N ASP A 214 -1.33 -12.04 5.67
CA ASP A 214 -2.16 -12.35 6.82
C ASP A 214 -2.12 -13.84 7.20
N PHE A 215 -1.91 -14.71 6.21
CA PHE A 215 -1.85 -16.16 6.41
C PHE A 215 -0.47 -16.77 6.19
N GLY A 216 0.58 -15.96 6.02
CA GLY A 216 1.96 -16.39 6.24
C GLY A 216 2.92 -16.25 5.05
N LEU A 217 2.51 -15.65 3.92
CA LEU A 217 3.36 -15.54 2.73
C LEU A 217 4.36 -14.37 2.76
N GLU A 218 4.33 -13.52 3.80
CA GLU A 218 5.12 -12.28 3.91
C GLU A 218 6.61 -12.49 3.63
N ALA A 219 7.24 -13.51 4.22
CA ALA A 219 8.67 -13.76 4.03
C ALA A 219 9.04 -14.12 2.58
N MET A 220 8.18 -14.91 1.91
CA MET A 220 8.34 -15.24 0.49
C MET A 220 8.11 -13.99 -0.37
N LEU A 221 7.11 -13.18 -0.05
CA LEU A 221 6.76 -11.99 -0.81
C LEU A 221 7.76 -10.84 -0.63
N ASN A 222 8.43 -10.74 0.52
CA ASN A 222 9.55 -9.82 0.71
C ASN A 222 10.68 -10.16 -0.28
N GLN A 223 11.09 -11.44 -0.34
CA GLN A 223 12.09 -11.91 -1.32
C GLN A 223 11.57 -11.71 -2.76
N PHE A 224 10.27 -11.92 -2.99
CA PHE A 224 9.68 -11.70 -4.30
C PHE A 224 9.84 -10.26 -4.78
N MET A 225 9.51 -9.30 -3.91
CA MET A 225 9.66 -7.89 -4.20
C MET A 225 11.14 -7.51 -4.38
N GLU A 226 11.98 -7.84 -3.40
CA GLU A 226 13.39 -7.43 -3.34
C GLU A 226 14.21 -7.99 -4.50
N GLU A 227 14.05 -9.28 -4.82
CA GLU A 227 14.91 -9.97 -5.79
C GLU A 227 14.37 -9.91 -7.23
N PHE A 228 13.05 -9.72 -7.42
CA PHE A 228 12.44 -9.83 -8.76
C PHE A 228 11.73 -8.57 -9.22
N ILE A 229 11.06 -7.84 -8.33
CA ILE A 229 10.27 -6.66 -8.72
C ILE A 229 11.09 -5.37 -8.61
N ALA A 230 11.91 -5.22 -7.58
CA ALA A 230 12.76 -4.04 -7.39
C ALA A 230 13.79 -3.85 -8.52
N PRO A 231 14.46 -4.90 -9.05
CA PRO A 231 15.39 -4.74 -10.18
C PRO A 231 14.69 -4.22 -11.45
N ILE A 232 13.49 -4.73 -11.75
CA ILE A 232 12.68 -4.28 -12.88
C ILE A 232 12.22 -2.84 -12.66
N SER A 233 11.76 -2.55 -11.45
CA SER A 233 11.25 -1.23 -11.07
C SER A 233 12.33 -0.15 -11.11
N LYS A 234 13.57 -0.49 -10.74
CA LYS A 234 14.72 0.39 -10.85
C LYS A 234 14.99 0.84 -12.29
N VAL A 235 14.76 -0.04 -13.27
CA VAL A 235 14.98 0.23 -14.69
C VAL A 235 13.85 1.10 -15.26
N PHE A 236 12.60 0.71 -15.02
CA PHE A 236 11.46 1.33 -15.71
C PHE A 236 10.74 2.45 -14.94
N TYR A 237 10.99 2.55 -13.64
CA TYR A 237 10.34 3.52 -12.76
C TYR A 237 11.30 4.31 -11.86
N PRO A 238 12.47 4.78 -12.36
CA PRO A 238 13.44 5.51 -11.53
C PRO A 238 12.86 6.81 -10.93
N GLU A 239 11.93 7.46 -11.63
CA GLU A 239 11.32 8.72 -11.21
C GLU A 239 10.33 8.61 -10.05
N VAL A 240 9.87 7.41 -9.70
CA VAL A 240 8.99 7.16 -8.55
C VAL A 240 9.66 6.31 -7.47
N GLY A 241 11.00 6.23 -7.47
CA GLY A 241 11.71 5.48 -6.44
C GLY A 241 11.70 3.96 -6.67
N GLY A 242 11.53 3.48 -7.91
CA GLY A 242 11.50 2.04 -8.20
C GLY A 242 12.76 1.27 -7.76
N GLY A 243 13.88 1.95 -7.51
CA GLY A 243 15.12 1.36 -6.97
C GLY A 243 15.26 1.41 -5.44
N THR A 244 14.28 1.97 -4.73
CA THR A 244 14.28 2.13 -3.26
C THR A 244 13.10 1.45 -2.57
N LEU A 245 12.35 0.61 -3.28
CA LEU A 245 11.23 -0.15 -2.73
C LEU A 245 11.67 -1.03 -1.55
N ASP A 246 11.01 -0.90 -0.41
CA ASP A 246 11.33 -1.58 0.85
C ASP A 246 10.13 -2.22 1.56
N SER A 247 8.92 -2.02 1.03
CA SER A 247 7.69 -2.55 1.60
C SER A 247 6.68 -2.90 0.52
N HIS A 248 5.84 -3.90 0.82
CA HIS A 248 4.76 -4.32 -0.05
C HIS A 248 3.42 -4.45 0.68
N HIS A 249 2.34 -4.42 -0.10
CA HIS A 249 1.04 -4.93 0.28
C HIS A 249 0.56 -5.92 -0.79
N ALA A 250 0.59 -7.20 -0.46
CA ALA A 250 0.32 -8.30 -1.37
C ALA A 250 -1.05 -8.92 -1.13
N PHE A 251 -1.87 -9.01 -2.16
CA PHE A 251 -3.22 -9.53 -2.03
C PHE A 251 -3.75 -10.13 -3.32
N VAL A 252 -4.73 -11.01 -3.18
CA VAL A 252 -5.51 -11.54 -4.30
C VAL A 252 -6.89 -10.87 -4.28
N VAL A 253 -7.39 -10.56 -5.47
CA VAL A 253 -8.75 -10.05 -5.71
C VAL A 253 -9.52 -11.03 -6.58
N GLU A 254 -10.84 -11.10 -6.36
CA GLU A 254 -11.74 -12.02 -7.06
C GLU A 254 -12.87 -11.26 -7.74
N TYR A 255 -13.03 -11.47 -9.05
CA TYR A 255 -14.10 -10.87 -9.85
C TYR A 255 -14.97 -11.91 -10.55
N GLY A 256 -16.27 -11.68 -10.57
CA GLY A 256 -17.26 -12.60 -11.15
C GLY A 256 -18.68 -12.34 -10.64
N LYS A 257 -19.63 -13.19 -11.08
CA LYS A 257 -21.08 -13.01 -10.84
C LYS A 257 -21.47 -12.88 -9.36
N ASP A 258 -20.84 -13.66 -8.48
CA ASP A 258 -21.09 -13.68 -7.03
C ASP A 258 -19.88 -13.14 -6.23
N ARG A 259 -19.15 -12.22 -6.86
CA ARG A 259 -17.93 -11.57 -6.37
C ARG A 259 -17.99 -10.07 -6.68
N ASP A 260 -16.85 -9.39 -6.68
CA ASP A 260 -16.80 -8.03 -7.24
C ASP A 260 -17.00 -8.13 -8.77
N VAL A 261 -17.82 -7.27 -9.37
CA VAL A 261 -18.08 -7.36 -10.82
C VAL A 261 -17.08 -6.52 -11.61
N GLU A 262 -16.76 -5.34 -11.08
CA GLU A 262 -15.87 -4.34 -11.67
C GLU A 262 -15.15 -3.58 -10.56
N LEU A 263 -14.18 -2.74 -10.93
CA LEU A 263 -13.54 -1.81 -10.01
C LEU A 263 -13.53 -0.41 -10.62
N GLY A 264 -14.11 0.54 -9.90
CA GLY A 264 -14.23 1.92 -10.34
C GLY A 264 -12.89 2.59 -10.59
N PHE A 265 -12.92 3.78 -11.20
CA PHE A 265 -11.74 4.57 -11.51
C PHE A 265 -10.96 4.96 -10.26
N HIS A 266 -9.66 4.66 -10.21
CA HIS A 266 -8.80 4.92 -9.06
C HIS A 266 -7.31 5.03 -9.44
N VAL A 267 -6.50 5.26 -8.41
CA VAL A 267 -5.05 5.07 -8.40
C VAL A 267 -4.73 4.14 -7.23
N ASP A 268 -3.58 3.48 -7.28
CA ASP A 268 -3.10 2.65 -6.19
C ASP A 268 -2.32 3.46 -5.17
N ASP A 269 -2.34 2.98 -3.92
CA ASP A 269 -1.48 3.50 -2.86
C ASP A 269 -0.08 2.86 -2.92
N SER A 270 0.57 2.99 -4.07
CA SER A 270 1.89 2.41 -4.37
C SER A 270 2.73 3.38 -5.22
N GLU A 271 4.05 3.17 -5.20
CA GLU A 271 4.94 3.75 -6.20
C GLU A 271 4.85 2.94 -7.50
N VAL A 272 4.96 1.62 -7.35
CA VAL A 272 4.85 0.63 -8.43
C VAL A 272 3.84 -0.44 -8.04
N THR A 273 2.95 -0.77 -8.96
CA THR A 273 1.98 -1.88 -8.83
C THR A 273 2.33 -2.97 -9.82
N LEU A 274 2.42 -4.20 -9.32
CA LEU A 274 2.38 -5.42 -10.11
C LEU A 274 0.96 -6.01 -10.03
N ASN A 275 0.38 -6.37 -11.18
CA ASN A 275 -0.90 -7.04 -11.30
C ASN A 275 -0.75 -8.27 -12.20
N VAL A 276 -0.90 -9.47 -11.65
CA VAL A 276 -0.68 -10.74 -12.35
C VAL A 276 -1.97 -11.54 -12.42
N CYS A 277 -2.36 -11.95 -13.63
CA CYS A 277 -3.54 -12.79 -13.79
C CYS A 277 -3.26 -14.23 -13.35
N LEU A 278 -4.06 -14.76 -12.43
CA LEU A 278 -4.00 -16.15 -11.97
C LEU A 278 -5.09 -17.01 -12.62
N GLY A 279 -6.29 -16.45 -12.78
CA GLY A 279 -7.46 -17.18 -13.27
C GLY A 279 -7.32 -17.66 -14.72
N LYS A 280 -7.92 -18.81 -15.04
CA LYS A 280 -7.77 -19.46 -16.37
C LYS A 280 -9.00 -19.37 -17.27
N GLN A 281 -10.21 -19.26 -16.71
CA GLN A 281 -11.46 -19.34 -17.47
C GLN A 281 -12.42 -18.22 -17.06
N PHE A 282 -12.36 -17.09 -17.77
CA PHE A 282 -13.27 -15.96 -17.61
C PHE A 282 -13.36 -15.15 -18.91
N SER A 283 -14.31 -14.21 -18.98
CA SER A 283 -14.42 -13.24 -20.07
C SER A 283 -14.70 -11.84 -19.54
N GLY A 284 -14.30 -10.82 -20.30
CA GLY A 284 -14.30 -9.44 -19.85
C GLY A 284 -13.27 -9.20 -18.74
N GLY A 285 -13.49 -8.16 -17.95
CA GLY A 285 -12.58 -7.83 -16.85
C GLY A 285 -11.28 -7.19 -17.32
N GLU A 286 -11.28 -6.44 -18.42
CA GLU A 286 -10.12 -5.70 -18.89
C GLU A 286 -9.66 -4.68 -17.84
N LEU A 287 -8.34 -4.55 -17.67
CA LEU A 287 -7.72 -3.52 -16.87
C LEU A 287 -7.53 -2.28 -17.75
N TYR A 288 -8.28 -1.22 -17.47
CA TYR A 288 -8.26 -0.01 -18.30
C TYR A 288 -7.41 1.09 -17.68
N PHE A 289 -6.60 1.78 -18.49
CA PHE A 289 -5.67 2.84 -18.12
C PHE A 289 -6.05 4.15 -18.79
N ARG A 290 -5.86 5.27 -18.06
CA ARG A 290 -6.32 6.61 -18.47
C ARG A 290 -5.28 7.69 -18.19
N GLY A 291 -4.00 7.34 -18.30
CA GLY A 291 -2.87 8.25 -18.11
C GLY A 291 -2.57 8.58 -16.64
N ILE A 292 -1.38 9.15 -16.44
CA ILE A 292 -0.84 9.51 -15.12
C ILE A 292 -1.12 10.99 -14.82
N ARG A 293 -1.39 11.31 -13.55
CA ARG A 293 -1.60 12.68 -13.07
C ARG A 293 -0.93 12.91 -11.72
N CYS A 294 -0.63 14.17 -11.40
CA CYS A 294 -0.24 14.57 -10.05
C CYS A 294 -1.46 14.70 -9.12
N GLU A 295 -1.25 14.95 -7.82
CA GLU A 295 -2.32 14.95 -6.81
C GLU A 295 -3.39 15.98 -7.10
N ASN A 296 -2.96 17.15 -7.56
CA ASN A 296 -3.84 18.27 -7.86
C ASN A 296 -4.68 18.05 -9.13
N HIS A 297 -4.31 17.09 -9.99
CA HIS A 297 -4.93 16.89 -11.30
C HIS A 297 -5.46 15.47 -11.52
N VAL A 298 -5.61 14.67 -10.45
CA VAL A 298 -6.07 13.26 -10.58
C VAL A 298 -7.40 13.13 -11.32
N ASN A 299 -8.30 14.11 -11.17
CA ASN A 299 -9.63 14.13 -11.76
C ASN A 299 -9.71 14.90 -13.09
N SER A 300 -8.58 15.31 -13.68
CA SER A 300 -8.62 15.99 -14.97
C SER A 300 -9.13 15.06 -16.07
N GLU A 301 -9.57 15.62 -17.19
CA GLU A 301 -9.97 14.82 -18.35
C GLU A 301 -8.84 13.90 -18.85
N THR A 302 -9.27 12.80 -19.46
CA THR A 302 -8.40 11.81 -20.12
C THR A 302 -8.39 12.08 -21.61
N GLN A 303 -7.20 12.15 -22.19
CA GLN A 303 -7.00 12.29 -23.64
C GLN A 303 -7.14 10.93 -24.33
N HIS A 304 -7.49 10.93 -25.61
CA HIS A 304 -7.75 9.70 -26.35
C HIS A 304 -6.51 8.79 -26.41
N GLU A 305 -5.33 9.38 -26.56
CA GLU A 305 -4.04 8.69 -26.65
C GLU A 305 -3.62 8.03 -25.32
N GLU A 306 -4.27 8.41 -24.21
CA GLU A 306 -4.03 7.85 -22.88
C GLU A 306 -4.92 6.64 -22.58
N MET A 307 -5.88 6.32 -23.47
CA MET A 307 -6.84 5.25 -23.25
C MET A 307 -6.29 3.92 -23.74
N TYR A 308 -6.09 2.99 -22.82
CA TYR A 308 -5.70 1.62 -23.13
C TYR A 308 -6.49 0.63 -22.26
N ASP A 309 -6.96 -0.47 -22.83
CA ASP A 309 -7.67 -1.52 -22.11
C ASP A 309 -6.88 -2.84 -22.32
N TYR A 310 -6.36 -3.40 -21.23
CA TYR A 310 -5.54 -4.62 -21.22
C TYR A 310 -6.39 -5.86 -20.96
N SER A 311 -6.32 -6.83 -21.87
CA SER A 311 -6.93 -8.15 -21.69
C SER A 311 -5.98 -9.07 -20.92
N HIS A 312 -6.43 -9.56 -19.77
CA HIS A 312 -5.63 -10.43 -18.92
C HIS A 312 -5.33 -11.79 -19.55
N VAL A 313 -4.12 -12.29 -19.29
CA VAL A 313 -3.65 -13.61 -19.72
C VAL A 313 -3.04 -14.33 -18.52
N PRO A 314 -3.43 -15.59 -18.23
CA PRO A 314 -2.92 -16.31 -17.06
C PRO A 314 -1.39 -16.35 -17.02
N GLY A 315 -0.81 -16.08 -15.85
CA GLY A 315 0.64 -16.06 -15.62
C GLY A 315 1.38 -14.84 -16.20
N ARG A 316 0.67 -13.92 -16.87
CA ARG A 316 1.22 -12.64 -17.32
C ARG A 316 0.99 -11.54 -16.29
N ALA A 317 2.01 -10.72 -16.12
CA ALA A 317 2.00 -9.54 -15.28
C ALA A 317 1.75 -8.29 -16.11
N VAL A 318 1.14 -7.30 -15.46
CA VAL A 318 1.13 -5.89 -15.83
C VAL A 318 1.81 -5.13 -14.70
N LEU A 319 2.84 -4.35 -15.04
CA LEU A 319 3.55 -3.49 -14.12
C LEU A 319 3.29 -2.04 -14.53
N HIS A 320 2.91 -1.20 -13.58
CA HIS A 320 2.62 0.22 -13.81
C HIS A 320 2.92 1.06 -12.57
N ARG A 321 3.05 2.38 -12.74
CA ARG A 321 3.07 3.31 -11.61
C ARG A 321 1.75 3.23 -10.84
N GLY A 322 1.78 3.27 -9.51
CA GLY A 322 0.55 3.29 -8.72
C GLY A 322 -0.35 4.47 -9.04
N ARG A 323 0.27 5.60 -9.38
CA ARG A 323 -0.41 6.84 -9.82
C ARG A 323 -1.02 6.80 -11.22
N HIS A 324 -0.82 5.72 -11.98
CA HIS A 324 -1.48 5.56 -13.26
C HIS A 324 -2.96 5.35 -13.00
N ARG A 325 -3.80 6.25 -13.48
CA ARG A 325 -5.25 6.16 -13.27
C ARG A 325 -5.82 5.00 -14.05
N HIS A 326 -6.55 4.12 -13.38
CA HIS A 326 -7.02 2.89 -13.98
C HIS A 326 -8.27 2.33 -13.28
N GLY A 327 -8.79 1.22 -13.77
CA GLY A 327 -9.85 0.44 -13.13
C GLY A 327 -10.07 -0.89 -13.83
N ALA A 328 -11.01 -1.68 -13.35
CA ALA A 328 -11.35 -2.97 -13.95
C ALA A 328 -12.74 -2.90 -14.58
N ARG A 329 -12.86 -3.31 -15.84
CA ARG A 329 -14.15 -3.51 -16.51
C ARG A 329 -14.93 -4.67 -15.86
N PRO A 330 -16.24 -4.78 -16.12
CA PRO A 330 -17.04 -5.91 -15.69
C PRO A 330 -16.51 -7.27 -16.17
N THR A 331 -16.34 -8.23 -15.27
CA THR A 331 -16.19 -9.64 -15.63
C THR A 331 -17.55 -10.20 -16.04
N SER A 332 -17.69 -10.60 -17.30
CA SER A 332 -18.97 -11.03 -17.89
C SER A 332 -19.26 -12.53 -17.70
N SER A 333 -18.21 -13.35 -17.57
CA SER A 333 -18.33 -14.78 -17.28
C SER A 333 -17.10 -15.31 -16.53
N GLY A 334 -17.26 -16.42 -15.80
CA GLY A 334 -16.19 -17.07 -15.06
C GLY A 334 -15.76 -16.34 -13.79
N LEU A 335 -14.58 -16.71 -13.29
CA LEU A 335 -13.95 -16.13 -12.10
C LEU A 335 -12.56 -15.61 -12.49
N ARG A 336 -12.39 -14.29 -12.46
CA ARG A 336 -11.10 -13.63 -12.69
C ARG A 336 -10.43 -13.41 -11.35
N MET A 337 -9.25 -14.00 -11.17
CA MET A 337 -8.43 -13.80 -9.98
C MET A 337 -7.09 -13.23 -10.38
N ASN A 338 -6.66 -12.21 -9.65
CA ASN A 338 -5.38 -11.55 -9.89
C ASN A 338 -4.61 -11.41 -8.58
N LEU A 339 -3.30 -11.65 -8.65
CA LEU A 339 -2.34 -11.27 -7.63
C LEU A 339 -1.96 -9.80 -7.84
N LEU A 340 -2.06 -9.00 -6.79
CA LEU A 340 -1.54 -7.64 -6.76
C LEU A 340 -0.41 -7.53 -5.73
N LEU A 341 0.61 -6.79 -6.09
CA LEU A 341 1.69 -6.37 -5.22
C LEU A 341 1.83 -4.85 -5.33
N TRP A 342 1.45 -4.13 -4.29
CA TRP A 342 1.66 -2.70 -4.16
C TRP A 342 2.99 -2.45 -3.47
N CYS A 343 3.97 -1.91 -4.17
CA CYS A 343 5.32 -1.67 -3.63
C CYS A 343 5.53 -0.19 -3.29
N ARG A 344 6.25 0.08 -2.20
CA ARG A 344 6.56 1.42 -1.68
C ARG A 344 7.96 1.49 -1.08
N SER A 345 8.45 2.72 -0.88
CA SER A 345 9.66 3.10 -0.14
C SER A 345 9.40 3.94 1.11
#